data_AF-A0A445A384-F1
#
_entry.id   AF-A0A445A384-F1
#
_cell.length_a   1.000
_cell.length_b   1.000
_cell.length_c   1.000
_cell.angle_alpha   90.00
_cell.angle_beta   90.00
_cell.angle_gamma   90.00
#
_symmetry.space_group_name_H-M   'P 1'
#
loop_
_entity.id
_entity.type
_entity.pdbx_description
1 polymer ?
#
loop_
_entity_poly.entity_id
_entity_poly.type
_entity_poly.pdbx_seq_one_letter_code
_entity_poly.pdbx_strand_id
1 'polypeptide(L)'
;MLLMKSDDFRGILRLATNLKNMAKLNANVKTSLPSCRVDTLSKEAAQELVPGLCVPFDTAFYMPEALNIQSQNYLQALFWSCENLVTESSTFDSGKKLLQLHRRPVSRLSEFDGEYDAVIICLGAKVNMLPEFSGRLPLRTCRGVIAHLELPGDISEGYPERGPSILSDAWIAVKSPRELHVGSTWEWKSSNSSPSVSPDEASSALSELLPKASVIYPRIMNWDFTGARAGLRAMPPLTSLGSLPLLGCINDIMEGNQTCKYWLFGGLGARGLLYHGWLGNLMAHAVLSSDEGLIPLELTSWKNTTQFSDFNKQTEFH
;
A
#
# COMPACT_ATOMS: atom_id res chain seq x y z
N MET A 1 -3.46 -6.36 -22.97
CA MET A 1 -2.34 -6.49 -22.00
C MET A 1 -1.10 -5.86 -22.64
N LEU A 2 -0.72 -4.65 -22.24
CA LEU A 2 0.54 -4.05 -22.69
C LEU A 2 1.68 -4.87 -22.06
N LEU A 3 2.40 -5.61 -22.88
CA LEU A 3 3.64 -6.27 -22.48
C LEU A 3 4.69 -5.17 -22.24
N MET A 4 4.78 -4.69 -21.00
CA MET A 4 5.91 -3.85 -20.58
C MET A 4 7.17 -4.69 -20.75
N LYS A 5 8.18 -4.14 -21.43
CA LYS A 5 9.46 -4.83 -21.56
C LYS A 5 10.24 -4.66 -20.25
N SER A 6 11.08 -5.63 -19.93
CA SER A 6 12.02 -5.60 -18.79
C SER A 6 12.76 -4.25 -18.67
N ASP A 7 13.06 -3.61 -19.80
CA ASP A 7 13.83 -2.36 -19.86
C ASP A 7 13.03 -1.10 -19.51
N ASP A 8 11.71 -1.20 -19.30
CA ASP A 8 10.84 -0.09 -18.88
C ASP A 8 10.82 0.10 -17.36
N PHE A 9 11.36 -0.86 -16.60
CA PHE A 9 11.35 -0.83 -15.14
C PHE A 9 12.56 -0.07 -14.60
N ARG A 10 12.28 1.01 -13.88
CA ARG A 10 13.31 1.79 -13.18
C ARG A 10 13.85 1.07 -11.94
N GLY A 11 13.11 0.10 -11.41
CA GLY A 11 13.46 -0.64 -10.21
C GLY A 11 13.39 0.18 -8.92
N ILE A 12 13.76 -0.46 -7.81
CA ILE A 12 13.91 0.17 -6.50
C ILE A 12 15.31 -0.12 -5.97
N LEU A 13 16.03 0.93 -5.56
CA LEU A 13 17.31 0.86 -4.90
C LEU A 13 17.13 1.04 -3.40
N ARG A 14 17.48 0.04 -2.62
CA ARG A 14 17.35 0.04 -1.17
C ARG A 14 18.70 0.16 -0.49
N LEU A 15 18.80 1.09 0.45
CA LEU A 15 20.03 1.34 1.20
C LEU A 15 19.83 1.02 2.68
N ALA A 16 20.87 0.45 3.30
CA ALA A 16 20.92 0.27 4.74
C ALA A 16 21.45 1.55 5.39
N THR A 17 20.76 2.01 6.44
CA THR A 17 21.16 3.16 7.28
C THR A 17 21.78 2.73 8.62
N ASN A 18 21.69 1.44 8.97
CA ASN A 18 22.30 0.86 10.15
C ASN A 18 22.59 -0.65 9.96
N LEU A 19 23.42 -1.22 10.85
CA LEU A 19 23.86 -2.62 10.80
C LEU A 19 22.71 -3.63 10.90
N LYS A 20 21.66 -3.32 11.68
CA LYS A 20 20.48 -4.18 11.82
C LYS A 20 19.71 -4.28 10.49
N ASN A 21 19.53 -3.16 9.81
CA ASN A 21 18.92 -3.11 8.47
C ASN A 21 19.79 -3.84 7.44
N MET A 22 21.12 -3.67 7.52
CA MET A 22 22.06 -4.35 6.63
C MET A 22 21.98 -5.88 6.76
N ALA A 23 21.97 -6.40 7.99
CA ALA A 23 21.86 -7.84 8.24
C ALA A 23 20.56 -8.43 7.66
N LYS A 24 19.43 -7.71 7.81
CA LYS A 24 18.15 -8.13 7.21
C LYS A 24 18.19 -8.15 5.69
N LEU A 25 18.79 -7.14 5.06
CA LEU A 25 18.85 -7.06 3.60
C LEU A 25 19.75 -8.14 3.01
N ASN A 26 20.88 -8.43 3.65
CA ASN A 26 21.72 -9.57 3.30
C ASN A 26 20.98 -10.91 3.42
N ALA A 27 20.16 -11.07 4.46
CA ALA A 27 19.32 -12.27 4.59
C ALA A 27 18.30 -12.36 3.45
N ASN A 28 17.62 -11.26 3.12
CA ASN A 28 16.63 -11.21 2.03
C ASN A 28 17.23 -11.57 0.67
N VAL A 29 18.45 -11.13 0.37
CA VAL A 29 19.15 -11.48 -0.89
C VAL A 29 19.35 -12.99 -0.98
N LYS A 30 19.79 -13.63 0.10
CA LYS A 30 20.02 -15.08 0.16
C LYS A 30 18.74 -15.89 0.00
N THR A 31 17.60 -15.34 0.41
CA THR A 31 16.28 -15.98 0.31
C THR A 31 15.46 -15.47 -0.88
N SER A 32 16.04 -14.64 -1.75
CA SER A 32 15.31 -14.09 -2.91
C SER A 32 15.00 -15.20 -3.92
N LEU A 33 13.82 -15.12 -4.52
CA LEU A 33 13.43 -16.05 -5.58
C LEU A 33 14.02 -15.59 -6.92
N PRO A 34 14.31 -16.50 -7.86
CA PRO A 34 14.80 -16.12 -9.19
C PRO A 34 13.86 -15.15 -9.93
N SER A 35 12.55 -15.23 -9.68
CA SER A 35 11.52 -14.34 -10.24
C SER A 35 11.36 -13.00 -9.50
N CYS A 36 12.10 -12.78 -8.40
CA CYS A 36 12.08 -11.58 -7.58
C CYS A 36 13.52 -11.26 -7.14
N ARG A 37 14.37 -10.93 -8.12
CA ARG A 37 15.80 -10.80 -7.91
C ARG A 37 16.13 -9.61 -7.02
N VAL A 38 17.11 -9.79 -6.14
CA VAL A 38 17.70 -8.71 -5.36
C VAL A 38 19.21 -8.72 -5.60
N ASP A 39 19.69 -7.76 -6.37
CA ASP A 39 21.10 -7.60 -6.70
C ASP A 39 21.81 -6.83 -5.59
N THR A 40 23.00 -7.27 -5.21
CA THR A 40 23.88 -6.51 -4.30
C THR A 40 24.84 -5.69 -5.16
N LEU A 41 24.79 -4.37 -5.02
CA LEU A 41 25.62 -3.44 -5.77
C LEU A 41 26.70 -2.84 -4.86
N SER A 42 27.90 -2.62 -5.43
CA SER A 42 28.90 -1.77 -4.80
C SER A 42 28.44 -0.31 -4.80
N LYS A 43 29.13 0.52 -4.02
CA LYS A 43 28.94 1.97 -4.04
C LYS A 43 29.04 2.56 -5.44
N GLU A 44 30.06 2.17 -6.21
CA GLU A 44 30.32 2.70 -7.54
C GLU A 44 29.16 2.37 -8.48
N ALA A 45 28.73 1.10 -8.52
CA ALA A 45 27.60 0.67 -9.32
C ALA A 45 26.28 1.36 -8.91
N ALA A 46 26.07 1.60 -7.62
CA ALA A 46 24.90 2.34 -7.13
C ALA A 46 24.95 3.82 -7.55
N GLN A 47 26.13 4.44 -7.55
CA GLN A 47 26.33 5.83 -7.97
C GLN A 47 26.27 6.02 -9.49
N GLU A 48 26.56 4.98 -10.27
CA GLU A 48 26.28 4.96 -11.71
C GLU A 48 24.77 5.01 -11.99
N LEU A 49 23.95 4.30 -11.21
CA LEU A 49 22.49 4.35 -11.34
C LEU A 49 21.91 5.68 -10.86
N VAL A 50 22.43 6.22 -9.75
CA VAL A 50 21.99 7.48 -9.16
C VAL A 50 23.19 8.34 -8.77
N PRO A 51 23.60 9.29 -9.61
CA PRO A 51 24.74 10.17 -9.33
C PRO A 51 24.54 11.00 -8.05
N GLY A 52 25.58 11.05 -7.22
CA GLY A 52 25.56 11.79 -5.95
C GLY A 52 24.84 11.07 -4.80
N LEU A 53 24.47 9.79 -4.98
CA LEU A 53 23.94 8.95 -3.92
C LEU A 53 24.99 8.70 -2.84
N CYS A 54 24.59 8.84 -1.57
CA CYS A 54 25.38 8.41 -0.42
C CYS A 54 25.09 6.94 -0.12
N VAL A 55 26.13 6.12 0.01
CA VAL A 55 26.02 4.67 0.27
C VAL A 55 26.78 4.35 1.56
N PRO A 56 26.14 4.42 2.75
CA PRO A 56 26.83 4.43 4.05
C PRO A 56 27.68 3.18 4.37
N PHE A 57 27.34 2.02 3.79
CA PHE A 57 28.04 0.74 4.01
C PHE A 57 28.73 0.22 2.74
N ASP A 58 28.98 1.13 1.78
CA ASP A 58 29.51 0.82 0.45
C ASP A 58 28.75 -0.28 -0.32
N THR A 59 27.51 -0.56 0.12
CA THR A 59 26.64 -1.61 -0.42
C THR A 59 25.21 -1.08 -0.57
N ALA A 60 24.59 -1.37 -1.70
CA ALA A 60 23.17 -1.12 -1.95
C ALA A 60 22.48 -2.38 -2.50
N PHE A 61 21.16 -2.44 -2.37
CA PHE A 61 20.36 -3.59 -2.79
C PHE A 61 19.38 -3.15 -3.87
N TYR A 62 19.54 -3.65 -5.07
CA TYR A 62 18.75 -3.26 -6.22
C TYR A 62 17.71 -4.33 -6.55
N MET A 63 16.47 -3.90 -6.72
CA MET A 63 15.34 -4.74 -7.13
C MET A 63 14.89 -4.24 -8.52
N PRO A 64 15.45 -4.80 -9.60
CA PRO A 64 15.20 -4.29 -10.96
C PRO A 64 13.74 -4.42 -11.38
N GLU A 65 13.08 -5.51 -10.98
CA GLU A 65 11.68 -5.78 -11.34
C GLU A 65 10.67 -5.05 -10.42
N ALA A 66 11.15 -4.31 -9.41
CA ALA A 66 10.27 -3.59 -8.51
C ALA A 66 9.67 -2.33 -9.15
N LEU A 67 8.41 -2.04 -8.80
CA LEU A 67 7.62 -1.00 -9.45
C LEU A 67 7.28 0.14 -8.49
N ASN A 68 7.36 1.35 -9.01
CA ASN A 68 6.63 2.50 -8.49
C ASN A 68 5.36 2.68 -9.32
N ILE A 69 4.21 2.79 -8.66
CA ILE A 69 2.90 2.83 -9.33
C ILE A 69 2.29 4.21 -9.13
N GLN A 70 1.77 4.80 -10.20
CA GLN A 70 0.86 5.94 -10.07
C GLN A 70 -0.53 5.43 -9.69
N SER A 71 -0.87 5.54 -8.41
CA SER A 71 -2.05 4.90 -7.80
C SER A 71 -3.36 5.25 -8.50
N GLN A 72 -3.57 6.51 -8.90
CA GLN A 72 -4.79 6.93 -9.60
C GLN A 72 -4.95 6.22 -10.96
N ASN A 73 -3.91 6.22 -11.78
CA ASN A 73 -3.93 5.57 -13.09
C ASN A 73 -4.09 4.07 -12.95
N TYR A 74 -3.43 3.47 -11.95
CA TYR A 74 -3.54 2.05 -11.67
C TYR A 74 -4.96 1.64 -11.28
N LEU A 75 -5.61 2.37 -10.38
CA LEU A 75 -7.00 2.10 -9.97
C LEU A 75 -7.97 2.27 -11.14
N GLN A 76 -7.76 3.29 -11.99
CA GLN A 76 -8.56 3.49 -13.19
C GLN A 76 -8.39 2.32 -14.18
N ALA A 77 -7.15 1.87 -14.40
CA ALA A 77 -6.87 0.73 -15.26
C ALA A 77 -7.48 -0.59 -14.72
N LEU A 78 -7.48 -0.80 -13.40
CA LEU A 78 -8.15 -1.94 -12.79
C LEU A 78 -9.67 -1.90 -13.05
N PHE A 79 -10.31 -0.74 -12.88
CA PHE A 79 -11.74 -0.60 -13.15
C PHE A 79 -12.08 -0.84 -14.62
N TRP A 80 -11.32 -0.24 -15.55
CA TRP A 80 -11.48 -0.50 -16.98
C TRP A 80 -11.30 -1.96 -17.36
N SER A 81 -10.38 -2.67 -16.69
CA SER A 81 -10.21 -4.10 -16.90
C SER A 81 -11.47 -4.89 -16.52
N CYS A 82 -12.17 -4.50 -15.45
CA CYS A 82 -13.46 -5.09 -15.09
C CYS A 82 -14.55 -4.81 -16.14
N GLU A 83 -14.62 -3.57 -16.67
CA GLU A 83 -15.57 -3.21 -17.73
C GLU A 83 -15.34 -4.02 -19.02
N ASN A 84 -14.08 -4.17 -19.41
CA ASN A 84 -13.70 -4.97 -20.58
C ASN A 84 -14.08 -6.44 -20.38
N LEU A 85 -13.80 -7.04 -19.21
CA LEU A 85 -14.15 -8.42 -18.92
C LEU A 85 -15.66 -8.69 -19.01
N VAL A 86 -16.49 -7.75 -18.56
CA VAL A 86 -17.96 -7.84 -18.67
C VAL A 86 -18.42 -7.75 -20.13
N THR A 87 -17.83 -6.84 -20.89
CA THR A 87 -18.13 -6.65 -22.32
C THR A 87 -17.75 -7.89 -23.13
N GLU A 88 -16.54 -8.43 -22.93
CA GLU A 88 -16.05 -9.63 -23.60
C GLU A 88 -16.89 -10.86 -23.24
N SER A 89 -17.23 -11.04 -21.95
CA SER A 89 -18.04 -12.18 -21.49
C SER A 89 -19.46 -12.18 -22.07
N SER A 90 -19.99 -11.02 -22.43
CA SER A 90 -21.34 -10.87 -23.00
C SER A 90 -21.43 -11.35 -24.46
N THR A 91 -20.28 -11.66 -25.09
CA THR A 91 -20.21 -12.24 -26.44
C THR A 91 -20.23 -13.77 -26.43
N PHE A 92 -19.99 -14.39 -25.27
CA PHE A 92 -20.08 -15.83 -25.05
C PHE A 92 -21.40 -16.16 -24.33
N ASP A 93 -21.99 -17.32 -24.63
CA ASP A 93 -23.31 -17.83 -24.19
C ASP A 93 -23.48 -18.02 -22.65
N SER A 94 -22.62 -17.39 -21.84
CA SER A 94 -22.49 -17.51 -20.39
C SER A 94 -23.44 -16.60 -19.58
N GLY A 95 -24.48 -16.05 -20.21
CA GLY A 95 -25.40 -15.11 -19.60
C GLY A 95 -24.85 -13.67 -19.54
N LYS A 96 -25.75 -12.69 -19.50
CA LYS A 96 -25.38 -11.27 -19.49
C LYS A 96 -24.79 -10.89 -18.15
N LYS A 97 -23.48 -10.61 -18.10
CA LYS A 97 -22.83 -9.99 -16.94
C LYS A 97 -23.10 -8.49 -16.95
N LEU A 98 -23.18 -7.90 -15.75
CA LEU A 98 -23.46 -6.48 -15.56
C LEU A 98 -22.53 -5.92 -14.49
N LEU A 99 -21.88 -4.80 -14.78
CA LEU A 99 -21.11 -4.02 -13.82
C LEU A 99 -21.77 -2.65 -13.69
N GLN A 100 -22.09 -2.26 -12.46
CA GLN A 100 -22.69 -0.96 -12.16
C GLN A 100 -21.95 -0.29 -11.01
N LEU A 101 -21.69 1.00 -11.17
CA LEU A 101 -21.14 1.85 -10.12
C LEU A 101 -22.27 2.67 -9.51
N HIS A 102 -22.60 2.38 -8.25
CA HIS A 102 -23.61 3.12 -7.49
C HIS A 102 -22.93 4.09 -6.53
N ARG A 103 -23.27 5.39 -6.63
CA ARG A 103 -22.80 6.41 -5.69
C ARG A 103 -23.97 6.90 -4.84
N ARG A 104 -24.19 6.23 -3.70
CA ARG A 104 -25.18 6.59 -2.70
C ARG A 104 -24.59 6.53 -1.29
N PRO A 105 -25.10 7.33 -0.34
CA PRO A 105 -24.77 7.11 1.08
C PRO A 105 -25.29 5.72 1.50
N VAL A 106 -24.50 5.04 2.32
CA VAL A 106 -24.83 3.74 2.93
C VAL A 106 -24.60 3.90 4.43
N SER A 107 -25.63 3.63 5.23
CA SER A 107 -25.59 3.82 6.67
C SER A 107 -25.36 2.51 7.44
N ARG A 108 -25.80 1.39 6.87
CA ARG A 108 -25.69 0.05 7.45
C ARG A 108 -25.62 -1.01 6.34
N LEU A 109 -25.06 -2.17 6.67
CA LEU A 109 -24.90 -3.28 5.73
C LEU A 109 -26.23 -3.98 5.42
N SER A 110 -27.19 -4.00 6.35
CA SER A 110 -28.50 -4.62 6.14
C SER A 110 -29.32 -3.98 5.02
N GLU A 111 -28.92 -2.81 4.50
CA GLU A 111 -29.53 -2.18 3.31
C GLU A 111 -29.36 -3.02 2.03
N PHE A 112 -28.45 -3.99 2.03
CA PHE A 112 -28.16 -4.87 0.91
C PHE A 112 -28.84 -6.24 0.99
N ASP A 113 -29.46 -6.57 2.13
CA ASP A 113 -30.13 -7.87 2.31
C ASP A 113 -31.34 -7.99 1.38
N GLY A 114 -31.50 -9.15 0.76
CA GLY A 114 -32.52 -9.41 -0.25
C GLY A 114 -32.26 -8.80 -1.64
N GLU A 115 -31.29 -7.89 -1.80
CA GLU A 115 -30.87 -7.36 -3.11
C GLU A 115 -29.66 -8.12 -3.68
N TYR A 116 -28.75 -8.57 -2.82
CA TYR A 116 -27.51 -9.25 -3.21
C TYR A 116 -27.32 -10.58 -2.47
N ASP A 117 -26.78 -11.59 -3.16
CA ASP A 117 -26.37 -12.86 -2.53
C ASP A 117 -25.13 -12.68 -1.64
N ALA A 118 -24.23 -11.76 -2.02
CA ALA A 118 -23.02 -11.47 -1.28
C ALA A 118 -22.58 -10.01 -1.37
N VAL A 119 -22.01 -9.49 -0.28
CA VAL A 119 -21.44 -8.14 -0.17
C VAL A 119 -20.00 -8.22 0.34
N ILE A 120 -19.08 -7.56 -0.37
CA ILE A 120 -17.67 -7.44 0.04
C ILE A 120 -17.39 -6.02 0.53
N ILE A 121 -16.95 -5.88 1.77
CA ILE A 121 -16.67 -4.60 2.42
C ILE A 121 -15.20 -4.25 2.24
N CYS A 122 -14.93 -3.22 1.42
CA CYS A 122 -13.58 -2.73 1.07
C CYS A 122 -13.34 -1.26 1.50
N LEU A 123 -13.76 -0.87 2.70
CA LEU A 123 -13.78 0.55 3.13
C LEU A 123 -12.44 1.11 3.61
N GLY A 124 -11.38 0.29 3.65
CA GLY A 124 -10.06 0.71 4.13
C GLY A 124 -10.12 1.30 5.54
N ALA A 125 -9.52 2.48 5.74
CA ALA A 125 -9.51 3.16 7.04
C ALA A 125 -10.90 3.63 7.53
N LYS A 126 -11.89 3.70 6.64
CA LYS A 126 -13.25 4.16 6.96
C LYS A 126 -14.19 3.04 7.39
N VAL A 127 -13.70 1.80 7.52
CA VAL A 127 -14.54 0.66 7.91
C VAL A 127 -15.27 0.88 9.24
N ASN A 128 -14.65 1.59 10.19
CA ASN A 128 -15.26 1.93 11.47
C ASN A 128 -16.39 2.98 11.40
N MET A 129 -16.67 3.55 10.22
CA MET A 129 -17.82 4.44 10.02
C MET A 129 -19.14 3.65 9.98
N LEU A 130 -19.09 2.34 9.69
CA LEU A 130 -20.26 1.48 9.75
C LEU A 130 -20.49 0.99 11.19
N PRO A 131 -21.73 1.06 11.72
CA PRO A 131 -22.05 0.62 13.08
C PRO A 131 -21.63 -0.82 13.39
N GLU A 132 -21.75 -1.72 12.41
CA GLU A 132 -21.44 -3.14 12.53
C GLU A 132 -19.97 -3.43 12.88
N PHE A 133 -19.06 -2.50 12.57
CA PHE A 133 -17.62 -2.63 12.82
C PHE A 133 -17.10 -1.73 13.92
N SER A 134 -17.90 -0.76 14.38
CA SER A 134 -17.46 0.23 15.38
C SER A 134 -16.92 -0.46 16.65
N GLY A 135 -15.62 -0.34 16.89
CA GLY A 135 -14.93 -0.95 18.04
C GLY A 135 -14.76 -2.47 17.96
N ARG A 136 -15.13 -3.14 16.85
CA ARG A 136 -15.07 -4.59 16.72
C ARG A 136 -13.84 -5.09 15.95
N LEU A 137 -13.30 -4.29 15.04
CA LEU A 137 -12.13 -4.67 14.26
C LEU A 137 -10.83 -4.22 14.95
N PRO A 138 -9.78 -5.06 14.92
CA PRO A 138 -8.49 -4.73 15.53
C PRO A 138 -7.63 -3.83 14.66
N LEU A 139 -8.23 -2.77 14.14
CA LEU A 139 -7.57 -1.85 13.23
C LEU A 139 -7.15 -0.60 13.97
N ARG A 140 -5.90 -0.20 13.76
CA ARG A 140 -5.38 1.10 14.18
C ARG A 140 -5.28 2.00 12.98
N THR A 141 -5.67 3.25 13.14
CA THR A 141 -5.47 4.23 12.08
C THR A 141 -4.05 4.78 12.12
N CYS A 142 -3.47 4.98 10.93
CA CYS A 142 -2.22 5.70 10.75
C CYS A 142 -2.31 6.57 9.51
N ARG A 143 -2.20 7.89 9.72
CA ARG A 143 -2.10 8.86 8.65
C ARG A 143 -0.63 9.01 8.25
N GLY A 144 -0.38 9.11 6.95
CA GLY A 144 0.94 9.42 6.41
C GLY A 144 0.83 10.55 5.41
N VAL A 145 1.80 11.46 5.45
CA VAL A 145 1.95 12.60 4.55
C VAL A 145 3.11 12.30 3.59
N ILE A 146 2.89 12.66 2.34
CA ILE A 146 3.85 12.56 1.24
C ILE A 146 4.14 13.99 0.78
N ALA A 147 5.41 14.37 0.79
CA ALA A 147 5.87 15.64 0.24
C ALA A 147 6.12 15.50 -1.26
N HIS A 148 5.69 16.48 -2.04
CA HIS A 148 5.95 16.58 -3.46
C HIS A 148 7.04 17.62 -3.66
N LEU A 149 8.09 17.22 -4.37
CA LEU A 149 9.25 18.04 -4.67
C LEU A 149 9.42 18.15 -6.17
N GLU A 150 9.74 19.34 -6.66
CA GLU A 150 10.08 19.59 -8.05
C GLU A 150 11.46 20.22 -8.15
N LEU A 151 12.17 19.89 -9.23
CA LEU A 151 13.47 20.49 -9.48
C LEU A 151 13.28 21.89 -10.10
N PRO A 152 13.91 22.94 -9.56
CA PRO A 152 13.91 24.27 -10.13
C PRO A 152 14.26 24.29 -11.63
N GLY A 153 13.64 25.21 -12.39
CA GLY A 153 13.79 25.31 -13.85
C GLY A 153 15.22 25.62 -14.31
N ASP A 154 15.99 26.31 -13.49
CA ASP A 154 17.37 26.76 -13.70
C ASP A 154 18.43 25.67 -13.49
N ILE A 155 18.09 24.55 -12.86
CA ILE A 155 19.01 23.42 -12.67
C ILE A 155 19.02 22.52 -13.92
N SER A 156 20.15 22.44 -14.61
CA SER A 156 20.25 21.68 -15.87
C SER A 156 20.18 20.16 -15.70
N GLU A 157 20.72 19.62 -14.61
CA GLU A 157 20.77 18.16 -14.37
C GLU A 157 19.63 17.70 -13.46
N GLY A 158 18.71 16.92 -14.05
CA GLY A 158 17.63 16.25 -13.33
C GLY A 158 18.04 14.96 -12.62
N TYR A 159 17.05 14.33 -11.98
CA TYR A 159 17.15 12.94 -11.57
C TYR A 159 17.34 12.05 -12.82
N PRO A 160 18.15 10.98 -12.78
CA PRO A 160 18.38 10.14 -13.96
C PRO A 160 17.07 9.59 -14.55
N GLU A 161 16.94 9.64 -15.87
CA GLU A 161 15.70 9.28 -16.56
C GLU A 161 15.27 7.82 -16.31
N ARG A 162 16.26 6.93 -16.18
CA ARG A 162 16.08 5.51 -15.81
C ARG A 162 16.49 5.20 -14.38
N GLY A 163 16.70 6.22 -13.56
CA GLY A 163 17.12 6.05 -12.17
C GLY A 163 16.02 5.36 -11.34
N PRO A 164 16.39 4.41 -10.45
CA PRO A 164 15.45 3.74 -9.55
C PRO A 164 14.82 4.69 -8.55
N SER A 165 13.66 4.30 -8.01
CA SER A 165 13.18 4.90 -6.76
C SER A 165 14.03 4.44 -5.59
N ILE A 166 14.19 5.28 -4.57
CA ILE A 166 15.07 4.99 -3.43
C ILE A 166 14.23 4.58 -2.22
N LEU A 167 14.65 3.53 -1.53
CA LEU A 167 14.03 3.07 -0.28
C LEU A 167 15.06 3.06 0.85
N SER A 168 14.84 3.90 1.86
CA SER A 168 15.62 3.96 3.09
C SER A 168 14.71 4.31 4.28
N ASP A 169 15.21 5.02 5.29
CA ASP A 169 14.38 5.54 6.39
C ASP A 169 13.32 6.53 5.88
N ALA A 170 13.64 7.27 4.82
CA ALA A 170 12.68 7.87 3.90
C ALA A 170 12.75 7.15 2.54
N TRP A 171 11.60 6.98 1.88
CA TRP A 171 11.52 6.59 0.50
C TRP A 171 11.39 7.83 -0.40
N ILE A 172 12.00 7.74 -1.58
CA ILE A 172 11.93 8.73 -2.65
C ILE A 172 11.37 8.01 -3.88
N ALA A 173 10.12 8.32 -4.20
CA ALA A 173 9.40 7.78 -5.34
C ALA A 173 9.59 8.71 -6.55
N VAL A 174 10.26 8.22 -7.58
CA VAL A 174 10.54 9.00 -8.79
C VAL A 174 9.30 9.02 -9.67
N LYS A 175 8.77 10.22 -9.97
CA LYS A 175 7.65 10.41 -10.91
C LYS A 175 8.16 10.81 -12.29
N SER A 176 9.14 11.70 -12.31
CA SER A 176 9.86 12.12 -13.51
C SER A 176 11.29 12.56 -13.13
N PRO A 177 12.17 12.86 -14.11
CA PRO A 177 13.47 13.49 -13.84
C PRO A 177 13.41 14.79 -13.02
N ARG A 178 12.25 15.44 -12.95
CA ARG A 178 12.03 16.74 -12.30
C ARG A 178 10.94 16.73 -11.25
N GLU A 179 10.35 15.57 -10.94
CA GLU A 179 9.32 15.43 -9.92
C GLU A 179 9.59 14.19 -9.05
N LEU A 180 9.74 14.40 -7.75
CA LEU A 180 9.96 13.37 -6.74
C LEU A 180 8.89 13.46 -5.66
N HIS A 181 8.42 12.31 -5.18
CA HIS A 181 7.57 12.23 -3.99
C HIS A 181 8.37 11.60 -2.85
N VAL A 182 8.28 12.16 -1.65
CA VAL A 182 9.06 11.72 -0.48
C VAL A 182 8.12 11.32 0.66
N GLY A 183 8.41 10.19 1.29
CA GLY A 183 7.74 9.74 2.50
C GLY A 183 8.66 8.83 3.33
N SER A 184 8.21 8.13 4.36
CA SER A 184 6.87 8.16 4.97
C SER A 184 6.91 8.80 6.35
N THR A 185 5.92 9.65 6.62
CA THR A 185 5.57 10.07 8.00
C THR A 185 4.50 9.13 8.59
N TRP A 186 4.34 9.17 9.92
CA TRP A 186 3.44 8.29 10.66
C TRP A 186 2.75 9.04 11.80
N GLU A 187 1.47 9.36 11.62
CA GLU A 187 0.60 9.87 12.68
C GLU A 187 -0.39 8.78 13.10
N TRP A 188 -0.10 8.12 14.22
CA TRP A 188 -0.94 7.07 14.79
C TRP A 188 -2.20 7.63 15.44
N LYS A 189 -3.27 6.84 15.44
CA LYS A 189 -4.58 7.20 16.05
C LYS A 189 -5.25 8.41 15.38
N SER A 190 -4.76 8.85 14.23
CA SER A 190 -5.38 9.91 13.43
C SER A 190 -6.77 9.48 12.95
N SER A 191 -7.75 10.36 13.04
CA SER A 191 -9.08 10.20 12.42
C SER A 191 -9.23 11.01 11.13
N ASN A 192 -8.19 11.78 10.77
CA ASN A 192 -8.21 12.64 9.60
C ASN A 192 -8.06 11.82 8.31
N SER A 193 -9.18 11.59 7.63
CA SER A 193 -9.23 10.87 6.35
C SER A 193 -9.13 11.78 5.12
N SER A 194 -8.94 13.09 5.30
CA SER A 194 -8.83 14.05 4.21
C SER A 194 -7.51 13.86 3.44
N PRO A 195 -7.51 13.84 2.11
CA PRO A 195 -6.26 13.82 1.34
C PRO A 195 -5.53 15.17 1.36
N SER A 196 -6.22 16.25 1.75
CA SER A 196 -5.65 17.58 1.89
C SER A 196 -4.74 17.67 3.12
N VAL A 197 -3.68 18.45 2.98
CA VAL A 197 -2.65 18.67 4.01
C VAL A 197 -2.61 20.17 4.30
N SER A 198 -2.66 20.57 5.57
CA SER A 198 -2.55 21.98 5.95
C SER A 198 -1.10 22.48 5.81
N PRO A 199 -0.85 23.79 5.74
CA PRO A 199 0.51 24.33 5.72
C PRO A 199 1.37 23.86 6.91
N ASP A 200 0.80 23.80 8.11
CA ASP A 200 1.51 23.36 9.32
C ASP A 200 1.85 21.86 9.28
N GLU A 201 0.91 21.03 8.80
CA GLU A 201 1.11 19.58 8.62
C GLU A 201 2.18 19.33 7.54
N ALA A 202 2.15 20.08 6.44
CA ALA A 202 3.14 20.02 5.37
C ALA A 202 4.53 20.42 5.87
N SER A 203 4.64 21.53 6.62
CA SER A 203 5.90 21.99 7.20
C SER A 203 6.48 20.95 8.16
N SER A 204 5.64 20.37 9.03
CA SER A 204 6.05 19.33 9.98
C SER A 204 6.55 18.08 9.25
N ALA A 205 5.82 17.64 8.21
CA ALA A 205 6.24 16.51 7.39
C ALA A 205 7.56 16.79 6.66
N LEU A 206 7.76 17.99 6.12
CA LEU A 206 8.99 18.36 5.43
C LEU A 206 10.20 18.38 6.38
N SER A 207 10.03 18.94 7.59
CA SER A 207 11.06 18.92 8.63
C SER A 207 11.44 17.50 9.07
N GLU A 208 10.51 16.55 9.02
CA GLU A 208 10.79 15.14 9.30
C GLU A 208 11.46 14.43 8.11
N LEU A 209 10.98 14.66 6.90
CA LEU A 209 11.34 13.89 5.70
C LEU A 209 12.66 14.33 5.07
N LEU A 210 12.91 15.64 4.94
CA LEU A 210 14.10 16.13 4.25
C LEU A 210 15.40 15.65 4.89
N PRO A 211 15.60 15.73 6.23
CA PRO A 211 16.83 15.23 6.84
C PRO A 211 17.06 13.74 6.60
N LYS A 212 15.98 12.93 6.62
CA LYS A 212 16.07 11.48 6.37
C LYS A 212 16.44 11.19 4.91
N ALA A 213 15.82 11.90 3.97
CA ALA A 213 16.09 11.73 2.55
C ALA A 213 17.48 12.23 2.16
N SER A 214 17.93 13.36 2.72
CA SER A 214 19.22 13.99 2.38
C SER A 214 20.42 13.18 2.85
N VAL A 215 20.27 12.31 3.87
CA VAL A 215 21.32 11.36 4.27
C VAL A 215 21.70 10.42 3.12
N ILE A 216 20.73 10.03 2.30
CA ILE A 216 20.92 9.07 1.21
C ILE A 216 21.07 9.79 -0.14
N TYR A 217 20.28 10.83 -0.39
CA TYR A 217 20.34 11.62 -1.62
C TYR A 217 20.49 13.11 -1.29
N PRO A 218 21.73 13.59 -0.99
CA PRO A 218 21.97 14.97 -0.55
C PRO A 218 21.45 16.04 -1.50
N ARG A 219 21.46 15.76 -2.82
CA ARG A 219 20.94 16.67 -3.85
C ARG A 219 19.47 17.02 -3.68
N ILE A 220 18.69 16.25 -2.90
CA ILE A 220 17.28 16.54 -2.62
C ILE A 220 17.07 17.91 -1.95
N MET A 221 18.09 18.44 -1.29
CA MET A 221 18.03 19.75 -0.63
C MET A 221 17.96 20.92 -1.64
N ASN A 222 18.22 20.66 -2.91
CA ASN A 222 18.11 21.64 -4.00
C ASN A 222 16.75 21.58 -4.72
N TRP A 223 15.80 20.80 -4.21
CA TRP A 223 14.47 20.64 -4.80
C TRP A 223 13.46 21.47 -4.05
N ASP A 224 12.54 22.08 -4.79
CA ASP A 224 11.50 22.93 -4.24
C ASP A 224 10.31 22.09 -3.78
N PHE A 225 9.77 22.42 -2.61
CA PHE A 225 8.52 21.87 -2.15
C PHE A 225 7.35 22.49 -2.92
N THR A 226 6.57 21.67 -3.63
CA THR A 226 5.42 22.13 -4.43
C THR A 226 4.08 21.73 -3.84
N GLY A 227 4.06 20.81 -2.88
CA GLY A 227 2.85 20.46 -2.16
C GLY A 227 2.95 19.18 -1.36
N ALA A 228 1.84 18.80 -0.72
CA ALA A 228 1.76 17.55 0.01
C ALA A 228 0.38 16.90 -0.11
N ARG A 229 0.35 15.58 0.04
CA ARG A 229 -0.87 14.78 0.10
C ARG A 229 -0.79 13.80 1.25
N ALA A 230 -1.95 13.48 1.82
CA ALA A 230 -2.02 12.51 2.90
C ALA A 230 -2.93 11.33 2.57
N GLY A 231 -2.68 10.22 3.25
CA GLY A 231 -3.52 9.04 3.22
C GLY A 231 -3.71 8.47 4.63
N LEU A 232 -4.94 8.07 4.94
CA LEU A 232 -5.26 7.36 6.17
C LEU A 232 -5.29 5.85 5.90
N ARG A 233 -4.55 5.08 6.70
CA ARG A 233 -4.46 3.62 6.58
C ARG A 233 -5.10 2.95 7.79
N ALA A 234 -5.83 1.87 7.55
CA ALA A 234 -6.18 0.89 8.57
C ALA A 234 -5.03 -0.12 8.68
N MET A 235 -4.32 -0.06 9.80
CA MET A 235 -3.19 -0.94 10.14
C MET A 235 -3.72 -2.11 10.98
N PRO A 236 -3.50 -3.36 10.54
CA PRO A 236 -3.85 -4.53 11.32
C PRO A 236 -2.84 -4.72 12.47
N PRO A 237 -3.15 -5.58 13.47
CA PRO A 237 -2.23 -5.82 14.58
C PRO A 237 -0.93 -6.42 14.07
N LEU A 238 0.18 -6.12 14.77
CA LEU A 238 1.45 -6.77 14.51
C LEU A 238 1.46 -8.13 15.22
N THR A 239 1.61 -9.21 14.46
CA THR A 239 1.76 -10.58 15.00
C THR A 239 3.18 -11.11 14.75
N SER A 240 3.48 -12.33 15.20
CA SER A 240 4.72 -13.03 14.86
C SER A 240 4.88 -13.26 13.35
N LEU A 241 3.77 -13.30 12.60
CA LEU A 241 3.73 -13.39 11.14
C LEU A 241 3.72 -12.00 10.46
N GLY A 242 3.81 -10.94 11.27
CA GLY A 242 3.74 -9.55 10.83
C GLY A 242 2.32 -8.98 10.85
N SER A 243 2.17 -7.78 10.27
CA SER A 243 0.89 -7.09 10.13
C SER A 243 0.13 -7.59 8.90
N LEU A 244 -0.66 -8.66 9.08
CA LEU A 244 -1.44 -9.30 8.02
C LEU A 244 -2.83 -8.66 7.85
N PRO A 245 -3.34 -8.52 6.61
CA PRO A 245 -4.69 -8.01 6.37
C PRO A 245 -5.79 -8.86 7.00
N LEU A 246 -6.98 -8.27 7.14
CA LEU A 246 -8.16 -8.91 7.71
C LEU A 246 -9.11 -9.31 6.58
N LEU A 247 -9.28 -10.62 6.37
CA LEU A 247 -10.25 -11.19 5.43
C LEU A 247 -11.25 -12.07 6.18
N GLY A 248 -12.40 -12.32 5.56
CA GLY A 248 -13.34 -13.36 6.01
C GLY A 248 -14.80 -12.96 5.99
N CYS A 249 -15.67 -13.96 6.10
CA CYS A 249 -17.11 -13.83 6.28
C CYS A 249 -17.42 -13.20 7.64
N ILE A 250 -18.34 -12.24 7.70
CA ILE A 250 -18.66 -11.51 8.93
C ILE A 250 -20.11 -11.72 9.37
N ASN A 251 -20.77 -12.75 8.86
CA ASN A 251 -22.16 -13.02 9.22
C ASN A 251 -22.37 -13.20 10.73
N ASP A 252 -21.38 -13.69 11.47
CA ASP A 252 -21.46 -13.87 12.92
C ASP A 252 -21.58 -12.54 13.71
N ILE A 253 -21.16 -11.41 13.11
CA ILE A 253 -21.29 -10.08 13.72
C ILE A 253 -22.48 -9.28 13.17
N MET A 254 -23.20 -9.85 12.19
CA MET A 254 -24.43 -9.27 11.65
C MET A 254 -25.61 -9.63 12.55
N GLU A 255 -26.57 -8.72 12.66
CA GLU A 255 -27.79 -8.94 13.45
C GLU A 255 -28.89 -9.58 12.59
N GLY A 256 -29.52 -10.63 13.11
CA GLY A 256 -30.68 -11.29 12.49
C GLY A 256 -30.36 -12.37 11.45
N ASN A 257 -31.40 -13.02 10.93
CA ASN A 257 -31.28 -14.03 9.87
C ASN A 257 -31.16 -13.35 8.50
N GLN A 258 -29.93 -13.09 8.09
CA GLN A 258 -29.62 -12.48 6.80
C GLN A 258 -29.69 -13.53 5.68
N THR A 259 -30.26 -13.15 4.55
CA THR A 259 -30.19 -13.97 3.32
C THR A 259 -28.88 -13.73 2.56
N CYS A 260 -28.34 -12.52 2.67
CA CYS A 260 -27.05 -12.12 2.12
C CYS A 260 -25.86 -12.60 2.97
N LYS A 261 -24.74 -12.94 2.32
CA LYS A 261 -23.44 -13.16 2.97
C LYS A 261 -22.56 -11.92 2.91
N TYR A 262 -22.06 -11.49 4.06
CA TYR A 262 -21.19 -10.33 4.19
C TYR A 262 -19.75 -10.76 4.42
N TRP A 263 -18.82 -10.08 3.76
CA TRP A 263 -17.41 -10.44 3.83
C TRP A 263 -16.52 -9.20 3.96
N LEU A 264 -15.51 -9.25 4.83
CA LEU A 264 -14.54 -8.17 5.02
C LEU A 264 -13.30 -8.37 4.15
N PHE A 265 -12.86 -7.30 3.50
CA PHE A 265 -11.55 -7.19 2.87
C PHE A 265 -10.89 -5.89 3.34
N GLY A 266 -10.12 -5.97 4.42
CA GLY A 266 -9.65 -4.79 5.15
C GLY A 266 -8.25 -4.93 5.74
N GLY A 267 -7.80 -3.90 6.46
CA GLY A 267 -6.52 -3.93 7.17
C GLY A 267 -5.29 -4.07 6.27
N LEU A 268 -5.35 -3.57 5.03
CA LEU A 268 -4.23 -3.68 4.09
C LEU A 268 -2.96 -2.91 4.53
N GLY A 269 -3.10 -1.94 5.43
CA GLY A 269 -2.01 -1.14 5.98
C GLY A 269 -1.12 -0.49 4.92
N ALA A 270 0.18 -0.40 5.20
CA ALA A 270 1.18 0.20 4.30
C ALA A 270 1.59 -0.69 3.11
N ARG A 271 1.18 -1.97 3.11
CA ARG A 271 1.60 -2.97 2.10
C ARG A 271 0.47 -3.42 1.19
N GLY A 272 -0.68 -2.74 1.25
CA GLY A 272 -1.88 -3.12 0.52
C GLY A 272 -1.67 -3.32 -0.97
N LEU A 273 -0.97 -2.39 -1.61
CA LEU A 273 -0.70 -2.45 -3.06
C LEU A 273 0.14 -3.68 -3.45
N LEU A 274 0.95 -4.25 -2.56
CA LEU A 274 1.77 -5.42 -2.87
C LEU A 274 0.93 -6.69 -3.01
N TYR A 275 -0.06 -6.87 -2.13
CA TYR A 275 -0.78 -8.15 -2.01
C TYR A 275 -2.23 -8.10 -2.48
N HIS A 276 -2.78 -6.92 -2.77
CA HIS A 276 -4.21 -6.77 -3.06
C HIS A 276 -4.71 -7.64 -4.22
N GLY A 277 -3.92 -7.86 -5.28
CA GLY A 277 -4.32 -8.70 -6.41
C GLY A 277 -4.48 -10.17 -6.02
N TRP A 278 -3.50 -10.72 -5.31
CA TRP A 278 -3.56 -12.10 -4.81
C TRP A 278 -4.67 -12.29 -3.77
N LEU A 279 -4.76 -11.36 -2.80
CA LEU A 279 -5.82 -11.38 -1.79
C LEU A 279 -7.20 -11.24 -2.42
N GLY A 280 -7.35 -10.37 -3.41
CA GLY A 280 -8.61 -10.15 -4.14
C GLY A 280 -9.05 -11.41 -4.88
N ASN A 281 -8.11 -12.15 -5.47
CA ASN A 281 -8.40 -13.44 -6.09
C ASN A 281 -8.86 -14.48 -5.05
N LEU A 282 -8.15 -14.62 -3.93
CA LEU A 282 -8.56 -15.50 -2.84
C LEU A 282 -9.97 -15.17 -2.34
N MET A 283 -10.23 -13.87 -2.13
CA MET A 283 -11.52 -13.39 -1.67
C MET A 283 -12.64 -13.70 -2.66
N ALA A 284 -12.41 -13.45 -3.96
CA ALA A 284 -13.39 -13.76 -5.01
C ALA A 284 -13.75 -15.25 -5.03
N HIS A 285 -12.75 -16.14 -4.91
CA HIS A 285 -13.00 -17.58 -4.83
C HIS A 285 -13.82 -17.96 -3.59
N ALA A 286 -13.44 -17.47 -2.41
CA ALA A 286 -14.16 -17.74 -1.16
C ALA A 286 -15.63 -17.28 -1.23
N VAL A 287 -15.88 -16.10 -1.78
CA VAL A 287 -17.23 -15.54 -1.93
C VAL A 287 -18.07 -16.35 -2.92
N LEU A 288 -17.53 -16.66 -4.10
CA LEU A 288 -18.23 -17.43 -5.14
C LEU A 288 -18.54 -18.87 -4.70
N SER A 289 -17.61 -19.51 -3.99
CA SER A 289 -17.82 -20.83 -3.41
C SER A 289 -18.59 -20.80 -2.09
N SER A 290 -18.88 -19.60 -1.56
CA SER A 290 -19.58 -19.43 -0.30
C SER A 290 -18.87 -20.10 0.90
N ASP A 291 -17.55 -20.23 0.81
CA ASP A 291 -16.69 -21.03 1.71
C ASP A 291 -15.48 -20.21 2.19
N GLU A 292 -15.48 -19.87 3.49
CA GLU A 292 -14.36 -19.17 4.13
C GLU A 292 -13.10 -20.05 4.26
N GLY A 293 -13.24 -21.37 4.24
CA GLY A 293 -12.11 -22.31 4.36
C GLY A 293 -11.08 -22.18 3.24
N LEU A 294 -11.42 -21.53 2.13
CA LEU A 294 -10.50 -21.19 1.04
C LEU A 294 -9.55 -20.02 1.37
N ILE A 295 -9.83 -19.26 2.43
CA ILE A 295 -8.98 -18.17 2.92
C ILE A 295 -7.99 -18.74 3.94
N PRO A 296 -6.68 -18.49 3.80
CA PRO A 296 -5.69 -18.88 4.80
C PRO A 296 -6.07 -18.43 6.22
N LEU A 297 -5.94 -19.35 7.18
CA LEU A 297 -6.31 -19.15 8.59
C LEU A 297 -5.66 -17.91 9.20
N GLU A 298 -4.44 -17.56 8.79
CA GLU A 298 -3.73 -16.39 9.27
C GLU A 298 -4.51 -15.10 8.99
N LEU A 299 -5.24 -15.04 7.86
CA LEU A 299 -6.01 -13.88 7.42
C LEU A 299 -7.41 -13.79 8.05
N THR A 300 -7.90 -14.88 8.65
CA THR A 300 -9.20 -14.96 9.35
C THR A 300 -9.07 -15.05 10.89
N SER A 301 -7.86 -15.34 11.39
CA SER A 301 -7.54 -15.54 12.81
C SER A 301 -7.93 -14.37 13.73
N TRP A 302 -8.05 -13.17 13.18
CA TRP A 302 -8.47 -11.96 13.90
C TRP A 302 -9.85 -12.11 14.56
N LYS A 303 -10.71 -13.00 14.06
CA LYS A 303 -12.02 -13.30 14.67
C LYS A 303 -11.93 -14.07 15.98
N ASN A 304 -10.88 -14.88 16.15
CA ASN A 304 -10.70 -15.74 17.33
C ASN A 304 -10.09 -14.99 18.52
N THR A 305 -9.75 -13.71 18.36
CA THR A 305 -9.04 -12.95 19.39
C THR A 305 -10.06 -12.24 20.29
N THR A 306 -10.48 -12.91 21.36
CA THR A 306 -11.52 -12.43 22.29
C THR A 306 -11.10 -11.25 23.19
N GLN A 307 -9.89 -10.71 23.06
CA GLN A 307 -9.41 -9.60 23.90
C GLN A 307 -8.47 -8.67 23.13
N PHE A 308 -9.02 -7.60 22.53
CA PHE A 308 -8.21 -6.49 22.01
C PHE A 308 -7.83 -5.45 23.09
N SER A 309 -8.12 -5.73 24.37
CA SER A 309 -7.75 -4.88 25.50
C SER A 309 -6.23 -4.83 25.76
N ASP A 310 -5.45 -5.83 25.33
CA ASP A 310 -4.02 -5.92 25.66
C ASP A 310 -3.06 -5.50 24.54
N PHE A 311 -3.52 -5.41 23.29
CA PHE A 311 -2.66 -4.99 22.16
C PHE A 311 -2.29 -3.50 22.20
N ASN A 312 -3.04 -2.67 22.92
CA ASN A 312 -2.72 -1.26 23.11
C ASN A 312 -1.50 -1.04 24.03
N LYS A 313 -1.01 -2.05 24.75
CA LYS A 313 0.14 -1.93 25.64
C LYS A 313 1.50 -2.28 25.00
N GLN A 314 1.52 -2.98 23.86
CA GLN A 314 2.77 -3.52 23.31
C GLN A 314 3.42 -2.70 22.17
N THR A 315 2.96 -1.48 21.89
CA THR A 315 3.56 -0.65 20.83
C THR A 315 3.95 0.77 21.26
N GLU A 316 4.26 0.95 22.55
CA GLU A 316 4.99 2.12 23.05
C GLU A 316 6.51 2.06 22.81
N PHE A 317 7.00 1.17 21.94
CA PHE A 317 8.41 1.19 21.54
C PHE A 317 8.59 1.91 20.21
N HIS A 318 9.18 3.10 20.36
CA HIS A 318 9.77 3.98 19.35
C HIS A 318 10.55 3.25 18.24
#